data_AF-A0A7S4GYI9-F1
#
_entry.id   AF-A0A7S4GYI9-F1
#
_cell.length_a   1.000
_cell.length_b   1.000
_cell.length_c   1.000
_cell.angle_alpha   90.00
_cell.angle_beta   90.00
_cell.angle_gamma   90.00
#
_symmetry.space_group_name_H-M   'P 1'
#
loop_
_entity.id
_entity.type
_entity.pdbx_description
1 polymer ?
#
loop_
_entity_poly.entity_id
_entity_poly.type
_entity_poly.pdbx_seq_one_letter_code
_entity_poly.pdbx_strand_id
1 'polypeptide(L)'
;MMRRVPVAAWLALAACALPRHALADDGIPALLQFAEQYQQRSDTPPDAARKTPSAVPPHTAKTTASARPVVKPSPPAAVTLMPRRSLLERDEQLARQRLELQALRQENAALRAAAHETPAPTALPDLAPLQQWLAGLRRAWQGTPDSRRAAELVKQAQQQVAQEAQKRREQEQRFAKERGAWRQQQQTQAQAQWTVTPEQLQDENNRLSYAAGSALGRDIQTMLTERQSWGVPVDRRSLLAGVLDNLTGRERLPQQELNALMAKADEKAGAARERIVNAQQRRDRAYVAQFSKRPGVQRSPTGFWYRVDYAGDRALPQDAVIDVVVKEKLTDGTVIQDMDLNGKVLSLPLSGFPPLFREAIGHLRDHGSITMVVPPALAYGETGYPPKVPPNATMVYELRIDNSRAPQPAADD
;
A
#
# COMPACT_ATOMS: atom_id res chain seq x y z
N MET A 1 -56.67 18.39 -16.16
CA MET A 1 -56.59 17.06 -16.81
C MET A 1 -55.16 16.87 -17.30
N MET A 2 -54.34 16.08 -16.60
CA MET A 2 -54.10 14.63 -16.84
C MET A 2 -53.28 14.41 -18.13
N ARG A 3 -52.13 13.73 -18.20
CA ARG A 3 -51.40 12.72 -17.37
C ARG A 3 -49.90 12.75 -17.81
N ARG A 4 -48.90 12.77 -16.90
CA ARG A 4 -48.04 11.66 -16.38
C ARG A 4 -47.34 10.75 -17.45
N VAL A 5 -46.03 10.98 -17.74
CA VAL A 5 -44.77 10.25 -17.33
C VAL A 5 -44.71 8.70 -17.55
N PRO A 6 -43.57 7.92 -17.66
CA PRO A 6 -42.08 8.13 -17.82
C PRO A 6 -41.31 7.15 -18.81
N VAL A 7 -39.95 7.14 -18.72
CA VAL A 7 -38.92 6.05 -18.93
C VAL A 7 -38.24 6.04 -20.33
N ALA A 8 -36.93 5.93 -20.57
CA ALA A 8 -35.71 5.42 -19.89
C ALA A 8 -34.49 6.32 -20.27
N ALA A 9 -33.53 6.69 -19.41
CA ALA A 9 -32.51 5.86 -18.75
C ALA A 9 -31.67 5.01 -19.73
N TRP A 10 -30.66 5.61 -20.38
CA TRP A 10 -29.54 4.88 -20.97
C TRP A 10 -28.32 4.97 -20.04
N LEU A 11 -28.13 3.90 -19.28
CA LEU A 11 -26.87 3.57 -18.60
C LEU A 11 -25.83 3.20 -19.66
N ALA A 12 -24.83 4.05 -19.86
CA ALA A 12 -23.59 3.63 -20.49
C ALA A 12 -22.81 2.78 -19.46
N LEU A 13 -23.14 1.48 -19.43
CA LEU A 13 -22.24 0.46 -18.93
C LEU A 13 -20.98 0.52 -19.79
N ALA A 14 -19.93 1.14 -19.27
CA ALA A 14 -18.57 0.78 -19.68
C ALA A 14 -18.37 -0.67 -19.25
N ALA A 15 -18.77 -1.58 -20.14
CA ALA A 15 -18.35 -2.95 -20.09
C ALA A 15 -16.83 -2.90 -20.03
N CYS A 16 -16.26 -3.33 -18.90
CA CYS A 16 -14.95 -3.96 -18.89
C CYS A 16 -15.06 -5.12 -19.88
N ALA A 17 -14.80 -4.81 -21.16
CA ALA A 17 -14.29 -5.78 -22.09
C ALA A 17 -12.96 -6.21 -21.48
N LEU A 18 -13.01 -7.26 -20.67
CA LEU A 18 -11.89 -8.17 -20.54
C LEU A 18 -11.37 -8.34 -21.97
N PRO A 19 -10.11 -8.02 -22.27
CA PRO A 19 -9.56 -8.45 -23.53
C PRO A 19 -9.76 -9.96 -23.56
N ARG A 20 -10.68 -10.41 -24.42
CA ARG A 20 -10.70 -11.79 -24.91
C ARG A 20 -9.25 -12.09 -25.22
N HIS A 21 -8.71 -13.14 -24.60
CA HIS A 21 -7.40 -13.67 -24.93
C HIS A 21 -7.22 -13.61 -26.44
N ALA A 22 -6.46 -12.61 -26.90
CA ALA A 22 -5.84 -12.68 -28.19
C ALA A 22 -4.85 -13.82 -28.00
N LEU A 23 -5.22 -14.97 -28.55
CA LEU A 23 -4.35 -16.10 -28.76
C LEU A 23 -3.10 -15.56 -29.46
N ALA A 24 -2.04 -15.31 -28.69
CA ALA A 24 -0.70 -15.53 -29.20
C ALA A 24 -0.57 -17.04 -29.31
N ASP A 25 -0.99 -17.54 -30.49
CA ASP A 25 -0.64 -18.85 -31.00
C ASP A 25 0.89 -18.97 -30.99
N ASP A 26 1.40 -20.17 -30.70
CA ASP A 26 2.81 -20.55 -30.60
C ASP A 26 3.57 -20.20 -29.29
N GLY A 27 3.22 -20.90 -28.21
CA GLY A 27 4.19 -21.72 -27.46
C GLY A 27 5.46 -21.10 -26.86
N ILE A 28 5.55 -19.79 -26.61
CA ILE A 28 6.71 -19.24 -25.87
C ILE A 28 6.28 -18.31 -24.73
N PRO A 29 6.13 -18.87 -23.53
CA PRO A 29 6.49 -18.25 -22.28
C PRO A 29 7.85 -18.80 -21.79
N ALA A 30 8.67 -17.97 -21.15
CA ALA A 30 9.99 -18.34 -20.64
C ALA A 30 9.98 -19.70 -19.92
N LEU A 31 11.09 -20.45 -20.06
CA LEU A 31 11.22 -21.84 -19.62
C LEU A 31 10.76 -22.05 -18.16
N LEU A 32 10.80 -21.01 -17.33
CA LEU A 32 10.23 -20.97 -16.00
C LEU A 32 8.72 -21.22 -15.94
N GLN A 33 7.90 -20.47 -16.69
CA GLN A 33 6.44 -20.66 -16.66
C GLN A 33 6.09 -22.05 -17.17
N PHE A 34 6.83 -22.52 -18.17
CA PHE A 34 6.74 -23.90 -18.64
C PHE A 34 7.12 -24.90 -17.53
N ALA A 35 8.22 -24.69 -16.82
CA ALA A 35 8.68 -25.56 -15.74
C ALA A 35 7.71 -25.55 -14.53
N GLU A 36 7.18 -24.39 -14.15
CA GLU A 36 6.18 -24.25 -13.08
C GLU A 36 4.87 -24.96 -13.46
N GLN A 37 4.38 -24.80 -14.68
CA GLN A 37 3.20 -25.52 -15.17
C GLN A 37 3.46 -27.03 -15.28
N TYR A 38 4.65 -27.44 -15.72
CA TYR A 38 5.03 -28.85 -15.81
C TYR A 38 5.07 -29.50 -14.42
N GLN A 39 5.68 -28.85 -13.43
CA GLN A 39 5.68 -29.29 -12.04
C GLN A 39 4.26 -29.40 -11.46
N GLN A 40 3.40 -28.40 -11.72
CA GLN A 40 2.01 -28.44 -11.29
C GLN A 40 1.20 -29.58 -11.93
N ARG A 41 1.52 -29.98 -13.18
CA ARG A 41 0.88 -31.11 -13.86
C ARG A 41 1.40 -32.46 -13.41
N SER A 42 2.69 -32.59 -13.09
CA SER A 42 3.25 -33.84 -12.55
C SER A 42 2.74 -34.16 -11.13
N ASP A 43 2.32 -33.14 -10.38
CA ASP A 43 1.79 -33.30 -9.02
C ASP A 43 0.27 -33.58 -8.97
N THR A 44 -0.43 -33.58 -10.12
CA THR A 44 -1.87 -33.94 -10.19
C THR A 44 -2.07 -35.44 -10.46
N PRO A 45 -2.76 -36.19 -9.59
CA PRO A 45 -3.11 -37.60 -9.85
C PRO A 45 -4.07 -37.74 -11.04
N PRO A 46 -3.99 -38.82 -11.84
CA PRO A 46 -4.93 -39.05 -12.92
C PRO A 46 -6.28 -39.58 -12.39
N ASP A 47 -7.33 -38.94 -12.88
CA ASP A 47 -8.73 -39.37 -12.93
C ASP A 47 -9.66 -39.10 -11.72
N ALA A 48 -10.54 -38.11 -11.92
CA ALA A 48 -11.90 -38.14 -11.42
C ALA A 48 -12.83 -37.58 -12.52
N ALA A 49 -13.19 -38.49 -13.43
CA ALA A 49 -14.31 -38.45 -14.35
C ALA A 49 -15.44 -37.44 -14.04
N ARG A 50 -15.81 -36.71 -15.11
CA ARG A 50 -17.08 -36.01 -15.33
C ARG A 50 -18.26 -36.62 -14.59
N LYS A 51 -18.95 -35.81 -13.77
CA LYS A 51 -20.41 -35.89 -13.60
C LYS A 51 -21.01 -34.49 -13.48
N THR A 52 -21.74 -34.10 -14.52
CA THR A 52 -22.82 -33.09 -14.44
C THR A 52 -23.91 -33.57 -13.48
N PRO A 53 -24.64 -32.64 -12.83
CA PRO A 53 -26.08 -32.75 -12.91
C PRO A 53 -26.80 -31.43 -13.20
N SER A 54 -27.82 -31.59 -14.04
CA SER A 54 -28.82 -30.61 -14.48
C SER A 54 -29.76 -30.14 -13.38
N ALA A 55 -30.26 -28.91 -13.61
CA ALA A 55 -31.65 -28.46 -13.52
C ALA A 55 -32.43 -28.59 -12.19
N VAL A 56 -32.75 -27.41 -11.67
CA VAL A 56 -33.90 -27.10 -10.80
C VAL A 56 -35.23 -27.37 -11.53
N PRO A 57 -36.30 -27.77 -10.81
CA PRO A 57 -37.53 -26.99 -10.88
C PRO A 57 -38.17 -26.71 -9.50
N PRO A 58 -39.19 -25.82 -9.44
CA PRO A 58 -39.43 -24.94 -8.29
C PRO A 58 -40.54 -25.45 -7.37
N HIS A 59 -40.51 -25.06 -6.10
CA HIS A 59 -41.68 -25.12 -5.23
C HIS A 59 -42.02 -23.75 -4.61
N THR A 60 -43.27 -23.41 -4.85
CA THR A 60 -44.07 -22.26 -4.42
C THR A 60 -44.32 -22.20 -2.91
N ALA A 61 -44.27 -20.96 -2.40
CA ALA A 61 -45.10 -20.34 -1.38
C ALA A 61 -45.42 -21.09 -0.06
N LYS A 62 -45.11 -20.45 1.07
CA LYS A 62 -46.12 -20.06 2.07
C LYS A 62 -45.54 -19.10 3.12
N THR A 63 -46.20 -17.95 3.19
CA THR A 63 -46.14 -16.99 4.30
C THR A 63 -46.76 -17.63 5.55
N THR A 64 -45.99 -17.72 6.62
CA THR A 64 -46.51 -17.89 7.99
C THR A 64 -45.76 -16.93 8.90
N ALA A 65 -46.45 -15.86 9.26
CA ALA A 65 -46.10 -15.04 10.40
C ALA A 65 -46.16 -15.90 11.67
N SER A 66 -45.10 -15.89 12.46
CA SER A 66 -45.15 -16.38 13.83
C SER A 66 -44.31 -15.49 14.76
N ALA A 67 -44.87 -15.29 15.94
CA ALA A 67 -44.60 -14.20 16.87
C ALA A 67 -43.17 -14.13 17.42
N ARG A 68 -42.71 -12.88 17.61
CA ARG A 68 -41.58 -12.52 18.48
C ARG A 68 -41.85 -12.95 19.93
N PRO A 69 -40.88 -13.56 20.63
CA PRO A 69 -40.75 -13.38 22.07
C PRO A 69 -40.07 -12.04 22.37
N VAL A 70 -40.74 -11.23 23.17
CA VAL A 70 -40.25 -9.97 23.73
C VAL A 70 -39.10 -10.28 24.70
N VAL A 71 -37.87 -9.95 24.32
CA VAL A 71 -36.74 -9.84 25.26
C VAL A 71 -36.58 -8.38 25.61
N LYS A 72 -36.79 -8.05 26.89
CA LYS A 72 -36.57 -6.71 27.45
C LYS A 72 -35.10 -6.31 27.26
N PRO A 73 -34.78 -5.15 26.67
CA PRO A 73 -33.40 -4.66 26.68
C PRO A 73 -33.08 -4.13 28.09
N SER A 74 -32.04 -4.70 28.71
CA SER A 74 -31.34 -4.09 29.84
C SER A 74 -30.72 -2.75 29.41
N PRO A 75 -30.71 -1.71 30.27
CA PRO A 75 -30.28 -0.39 29.86
C PRO A 75 -28.77 -0.35 29.55
N PRO A 76 -28.32 0.34 28.49
CA PRO A 76 -26.91 0.61 28.30
C PRO A 76 -26.43 1.54 29.42
N ALA A 77 -25.28 1.20 29.99
CA ALA A 77 -24.56 2.04 30.93
C ALA A 77 -24.46 3.48 30.39
N ALA A 78 -24.87 4.44 31.21
CA ALA A 78 -24.88 5.86 30.90
C ALA A 78 -23.45 6.33 30.54
N VAL A 79 -23.17 6.43 29.24
CA VAL A 79 -22.09 7.29 28.76
C VAL A 79 -22.58 8.71 28.95
N THR A 80 -22.08 9.40 29.97
CA THR A 80 -22.27 10.85 30.13
C THR A 80 -21.54 11.57 29.00
N LEU A 81 -22.13 11.57 27.81
CA LEU A 81 -21.83 12.53 26.76
C LEU A 81 -22.22 13.89 27.32
N MET A 82 -21.24 14.72 27.69
CA MET A 82 -21.51 16.14 27.90
C MET A 82 -22.17 16.67 26.61
N PRO A 83 -23.40 17.21 26.69
CA PRO A 83 -24.13 17.61 25.50
C PRO A 83 -23.33 18.69 24.76
N ARG A 84 -23.24 18.58 23.42
CA ARG A 84 -22.47 19.49 22.55
C ARG A 84 -22.74 20.99 22.82
N ARG A 85 -23.93 21.32 23.32
CA ARG A 85 -24.32 22.67 23.80
C ARG A 85 -23.51 23.13 25.01
N SER A 86 -23.27 22.25 26.00
CA SER A 86 -22.48 22.57 27.19
C SER A 86 -20.99 22.84 26.91
N LEU A 87 -20.45 22.32 25.80
CA LEU A 87 -19.09 22.63 25.35
C LEU A 87 -19.02 24.00 24.67
N LEU A 88 -20.00 24.32 23.81
CA LEU A 88 -20.10 25.64 23.18
C LEU A 88 -20.34 26.75 24.20
N GLU A 89 -21.21 26.51 25.20
CA GLU A 89 -21.45 27.45 26.30
C GLU A 89 -20.18 27.70 27.12
N ARG A 90 -19.36 26.67 27.35
CA ARG A 90 -18.06 26.81 28.02
C ARG A 90 -17.03 27.56 27.19
N ASP A 91 -17.01 27.33 25.87
CA ASP A 91 -16.11 28.05 24.96
C ASP A 91 -16.49 29.54 24.85
N GLU A 92 -17.79 29.85 24.82
CA GLU A 92 -18.28 31.23 24.92
C GLU A 92 -17.94 31.87 26.27
N GLN A 93 -18.08 31.12 27.37
CA GLN A 93 -17.73 31.60 28.70
C GLN A 93 -16.22 31.89 28.84
N LEU A 94 -15.37 31.04 28.26
CA LEU A 94 -13.92 31.26 28.18
C LEU A 94 -13.56 32.46 27.31
N ALA A 95 -14.27 32.68 26.20
CA ALA A 95 -14.07 33.85 25.35
C ALA A 95 -14.41 35.15 26.09
N ARG A 96 -15.53 35.17 26.84
CA ARG A 96 -15.93 36.32 27.68
C ARG A 96 -14.90 36.61 28.77
N GLN A 97 -14.43 35.59 29.49
CA GLN A 97 -13.40 35.75 30.53
C GLN A 97 -12.07 36.28 29.96
N ARG A 98 -11.69 35.88 28.73
CA ARG A 98 -10.48 36.39 28.08
C ARG A 98 -10.59 37.86 27.70
N LEU A 99 -11.75 38.29 27.21
CA LEU A 99 -12.01 39.69 26.91
C LEU A 99 -11.97 40.56 28.17
N GLU A 100 -12.57 40.08 29.27
CA GLU A 100 -12.54 40.77 30.56
C GLU A 100 -11.12 40.90 31.12
N LEU A 101 -10.31 39.82 31.04
CA LEU A 101 -8.89 39.87 31.41
C LEU A 101 -8.06 40.81 30.53
N GLN A 102 -8.39 40.94 29.24
CA GLN A 102 -7.74 41.92 28.36
C GLN A 102 -8.13 43.35 28.72
N ALA A 103 -9.41 43.61 29.00
CA ALA A 103 -9.90 44.91 29.43
C ALA A 103 -9.25 45.36 30.75
N LEU A 104 -9.22 44.50 31.77
CA LEU A 104 -8.57 44.78 33.06
C LEU A 104 -7.06 45.03 32.93
N ARG A 105 -6.40 44.38 31.97
CA ARG A 105 -4.98 44.62 31.67
C ARG A 105 -4.77 45.97 30.99
N GLN A 106 -5.64 46.35 30.06
CA GLN A 106 -5.59 47.66 29.42
C GLN A 106 -5.89 48.77 30.44
N GLU A 107 -6.84 48.57 31.33
CA GLU A 107 -7.14 49.51 32.42
C GLU A 107 -5.96 49.65 33.38
N ASN A 108 -5.32 48.55 33.79
CA ASN A 108 -4.08 48.60 34.57
C ASN A 108 -2.93 49.29 33.82
N ALA A 109 -2.80 49.06 32.51
CA ALA A 109 -1.79 49.72 31.69
C ALA A 109 -2.07 51.23 31.56
N ALA A 110 -3.33 51.64 31.40
CA ALA A 110 -3.76 53.02 31.35
C ALA A 110 -3.57 53.73 32.70
N LEU A 111 -3.89 53.07 33.82
CA LEU A 111 -3.62 53.59 35.17
C LEU A 111 -2.12 53.75 35.43
N ARG A 112 -1.28 52.85 34.91
CA ARG A 112 0.18 52.98 34.98
C ARG A 112 0.72 54.09 34.09
N ALA A 113 0.16 54.28 32.90
CA ALA A 113 0.50 55.38 32.00
C ALA A 113 0.09 56.74 32.60
N ALA A 114 -1.11 56.82 33.18
CA ALA A 114 -1.59 58.00 33.92
C ALA A 114 -0.73 58.30 35.16
N ALA A 115 -0.18 57.27 35.81
CA ALA A 115 0.80 57.45 36.89
C ALA A 115 2.19 57.89 36.40
N HIS A 116 2.48 57.86 35.10
CA HIS A 116 3.75 58.32 34.49
C HIS A 116 3.64 59.70 33.82
N GLU A 117 2.44 60.27 33.68
CA GLU A 117 2.20 61.63 33.17
C GLU A 117 2.08 62.67 34.30
N THR A 118 2.87 62.55 35.37
CA THR A 118 3.05 63.68 36.30
C THR A 118 4.17 64.58 35.78
N PRO A 119 3.94 65.89 35.56
CA PRO A 119 4.97 66.80 35.06
C PRO A 119 6.16 66.81 36.02
N ALA A 120 7.37 66.79 35.45
CA ALA A 120 8.62 66.92 36.20
C ALA A 120 8.51 68.12 37.15
N PRO A 121 8.56 67.91 38.48
CA PRO A 121 8.39 69.00 39.41
C PRO A 121 9.64 69.89 39.37
N THR A 122 9.42 71.19 39.16
CA THR A 122 10.28 72.27 39.63
C THR A 122 10.94 71.87 40.94
N ALA A 123 12.28 71.89 40.96
CA ALA A 123 13.17 71.57 42.08
C ALA A 123 12.43 71.26 43.38
N LEU A 124 12.07 69.98 43.56
CA LEU A 124 11.58 69.50 44.85
C LEU A 124 12.67 69.80 45.90
N PRO A 125 12.30 70.23 47.11
CA PRO A 125 13.26 70.34 48.21
C PRO A 125 13.99 68.99 48.33
N ASP A 126 15.27 69.02 48.70
CA ASP A 126 16.08 67.80 48.82
C ASP A 126 15.29 66.74 49.62
N LEU A 127 14.76 65.75 48.90
CA LEU A 127 13.98 64.65 49.46
C LEU A 127 14.92 63.54 49.90
N ALA A 128 16.24 63.64 49.73
CA ALA A 128 17.19 62.66 50.24
C ALA A 128 17.01 62.38 51.75
N PRO A 129 16.74 63.37 52.63
CA PRO A 129 16.43 63.12 54.03
C PRO A 129 15.11 62.37 54.22
N LEU A 130 14.09 62.70 53.42
CA LEU A 130 12.76 62.09 53.50
C LEU A 130 12.75 60.67 52.88
N GLN A 131 13.56 60.43 51.86
CA GLN A 131 13.82 59.13 51.24
C GLN A 131 14.71 58.26 52.13
N GLN A 132 15.72 58.82 52.80
CA GLN A 132 16.49 58.11 53.84
C GLN A 132 15.63 57.81 55.06
N TRP A 133 14.74 58.72 55.46
CA TRP A 133 13.77 58.52 56.52
C TRP A 133 12.74 57.46 56.13
N LEU A 134 12.16 57.49 54.93
CA LEU A 134 11.27 56.45 54.39
C LEU A 134 11.98 55.11 54.20
N ALA A 135 13.24 55.11 53.77
CA ALA A 135 14.05 53.91 53.68
C ALA A 135 14.38 53.36 55.07
N GLY A 136 14.59 54.24 56.06
CA GLY A 136 14.76 53.92 57.47
C GLY A 136 13.48 53.39 58.10
N LEU A 137 12.32 53.98 57.78
CA LEU A 137 10.99 53.54 58.20
C LEU A 137 10.62 52.22 57.54
N ARG A 138 10.98 52.03 56.26
CA ARG A 138 10.85 50.76 55.55
C ARG A 138 11.77 49.70 56.14
N ARG A 139 12.99 50.04 56.56
CA ARG A 139 13.90 49.15 57.30
C ARG A 139 13.39 48.86 58.72
N ALA A 140 12.79 49.84 59.39
CA ALA A 140 12.20 49.70 60.72
C ALA A 140 10.89 48.91 60.69
N TRP A 141 10.13 49.01 59.59
CA TRP A 141 8.96 48.20 59.31
C TRP A 141 9.34 46.79 58.85
N GLN A 142 10.44 46.61 58.11
CA GLN A 142 10.99 45.30 57.79
C GLN A 142 11.44 44.60 59.08
N GLY A 143 10.60 43.70 59.59
CA GLY A 143 10.85 42.99 60.84
C GLY A 143 9.85 43.28 61.96
N THR A 144 8.92 44.23 61.77
CA THR A 144 7.74 44.36 62.66
C THR A 144 6.87 43.09 62.59
N PRO A 145 6.11 42.78 63.65
CA PRO A 145 5.19 41.64 63.64
C PRO A 145 4.23 41.66 62.44
N ASP A 146 3.74 42.84 62.07
CA ASP A 146 2.74 43.00 60.99
C ASP A 146 3.33 42.85 59.59
N SER A 147 4.56 43.30 59.33
CA SER A 147 5.22 43.06 58.04
C SER A 147 5.55 41.59 57.83
N ARG A 148 5.92 40.86 58.89
CA ARG A 148 6.11 39.41 58.86
C ARG A 148 4.81 38.68 58.59
N ARG A 149 3.70 39.08 59.24
CA ARG A 149 2.35 38.56 58.97
C ARG A 149 1.92 38.80 57.52
N ALA A 150 2.14 39.98 56.97
CA ALA A 150 1.82 40.29 55.58
C ALA A 150 2.64 39.46 54.59
N ALA A 151 3.95 39.29 54.85
CA ALA A 151 4.81 38.43 54.04
C ALA A 151 4.38 36.94 54.12
N GLU A 152 3.97 36.46 55.30
CA GLU A 152 3.42 35.12 55.48
C GLU A 152 2.11 34.93 54.72
N LEU A 153 1.20 35.90 54.75
CA LEU A 153 -0.07 35.86 54.00
C LEU A 153 0.16 35.83 52.48
N VAL A 154 1.09 36.64 51.96
CA VAL A 154 1.47 36.60 50.53
C VAL A 154 2.08 35.25 50.17
N LYS A 155 2.94 34.69 51.03
CA LYS A 155 3.51 33.36 50.82
C LYS A 155 2.43 32.28 50.83
N GLN A 156 1.46 32.35 51.74
CA GLN A 156 0.30 31.45 51.77
C GLN A 156 -0.55 31.58 50.51
N ALA A 157 -0.84 32.80 50.05
CA ALA A 157 -1.58 33.04 48.82
C ALA A 157 -0.83 32.51 47.59
N GLN A 158 0.49 32.71 47.50
CA GLN A 158 1.33 32.13 46.44
C GLN A 158 1.32 30.60 46.46
N GLN A 159 1.36 30.00 47.65
CA GLN A 159 1.24 28.55 47.81
C GLN A 159 -0.13 28.03 47.36
N GLN A 160 -1.21 28.74 47.70
CA GLN A 160 -2.56 28.38 47.24
C GLN A 160 -2.70 28.46 45.72
N VAL A 161 -2.21 29.54 45.09
CA VAL A 161 -2.21 29.68 43.62
C VAL A 161 -1.35 28.59 42.97
N ALA A 162 -0.19 28.26 43.54
CA ALA A 162 0.66 27.18 43.04
C ALA A 162 -0.03 25.81 43.14
N GLN A 163 -0.72 25.53 44.26
CA GLN A 163 -1.50 24.31 44.46
C GLN A 163 -2.66 24.21 43.46
N GLU A 164 -3.40 25.30 43.23
CA GLU A 164 -4.45 25.32 42.22
C GLU A 164 -3.92 25.15 40.80
N ALA A 165 -2.80 25.79 40.47
CA ALA A 165 -2.15 25.62 39.17
C ALA A 165 -1.70 24.17 38.95
N GLN A 166 -1.20 23.52 40.01
CA GLN A 166 -0.81 22.11 39.97
C GLN A 166 -2.04 21.20 39.78
N LYS A 167 -3.13 21.43 40.52
CA LYS A 167 -4.40 20.71 40.33
C LYS A 167 -4.96 20.87 38.92
N ARG A 168 -4.91 22.08 38.34
CA ARG A 168 -5.33 22.33 36.95
C ARG A 168 -4.46 21.56 35.96
N ARG A 169 -3.14 21.59 36.10
CA ARG A 169 -2.21 20.81 35.26
C ARG A 169 -2.49 19.31 35.35
N GLU A 170 -2.73 18.80 36.55
CA GLU A 170 -3.08 17.39 36.75
C GLU A 170 -4.42 17.04 36.08
N GLN A 171 -5.43 17.89 36.19
CA GLN A 171 -6.71 17.71 35.49
C GLN A 171 -6.53 17.75 33.98
N GLU A 172 -5.79 18.73 33.45
CA GLU A 172 -5.48 18.84 32.02
C GLU A 172 -4.74 17.60 31.50
N GLN A 173 -3.78 17.08 32.27
CA GLN A 173 -3.07 15.85 31.93
C GLN A 173 -3.99 14.63 31.97
N ARG A 174 -4.90 14.53 32.95
CA ARG A 174 -5.91 13.46 33.01
C ARG A 174 -6.83 13.52 31.79
N PHE A 175 -7.40 14.68 31.50
CA PHE A 175 -8.23 14.89 30.30
C PHE A 175 -7.45 14.63 29.00
N ALA A 176 -6.17 15.00 28.92
CA ALA A 176 -5.33 14.68 27.77
C ALA A 176 -5.13 13.17 27.60
N LYS A 177 -4.84 12.45 28.70
CA LYS A 177 -4.72 10.99 28.71
C LYS A 177 -6.02 10.30 28.31
N GLU A 178 -7.14 10.70 28.92
CA GLU A 178 -8.48 10.16 28.60
C GLU A 178 -8.85 10.40 27.13
N ARG A 179 -8.62 11.62 26.60
CA ARG A 179 -8.84 11.90 25.17
C ARG A 179 -7.92 11.08 24.26
N GLY A 180 -6.69 10.81 24.70
CA GLY A 180 -5.75 9.94 23.98
C GLY A 180 -6.26 8.49 23.94
N ALA A 181 -6.64 7.94 25.10
CA ALA A 181 -7.20 6.61 25.24
C ALA A 181 -8.50 6.45 24.43
N TRP A 182 -9.39 7.46 24.45
CA TRP A 182 -10.62 7.44 23.66
C TRP A 182 -10.36 7.46 22.16
N ARG A 183 -9.40 8.28 21.69
CA ARG A 183 -8.96 8.28 20.28
C ARG A 183 -8.37 6.94 19.87
N GLN A 184 -7.53 6.36 20.73
CA GLN A 184 -6.92 5.06 20.46
C GLN A 184 -7.99 3.96 20.42
N GLN A 185 -8.93 3.95 21.37
CA GLN A 185 -10.05 3.02 21.39
C GLN A 185 -10.93 3.14 20.14
N GLN A 186 -11.23 4.37 19.70
CA GLN A 186 -11.95 4.61 18.45
C GLN A 186 -11.18 4.07 17.23
N GLN A 187 -9.87 4.26 17.17
CA GLN A 187 -9.03 3.71 16.11
C GLN A 187 -9.02 2.17 16.14
N THR A 188 -8.89 1.54 17.31
CA THR A 188 -8.90 0.08 17.45
C THR A 188 -10.26 -0.50 17.06
N GLN A 189 -11.36 0.16 17.43
CA GLN A 189 -12.71 -0.25 17.01
C GLN A 189 -12.89 -0.09 15.49
N ALA A 190 -12.40 1.01 14.92
CA ALA A 190 -12.45 1.23 13.47
C ALA A 190 -11.57 0.25 12.67
N GLN A 191 -10.52 -0.31 13.27
CA GLN A 191 -9.72 -1.39 12.68
C GLN A 191 -10.40 -2.76 12.86
N ALA A 192 -10.99 -3.01 14.02
CA ALA A 192 -11.72 -4.24 14.32
C ALA A 192 -12.93 -4.44 13.39
N GLN A 193 -13.61 -3.35 12.97
CA GLN A 193 -14.79 -3.45 12.10
C GLN A 193 -14.50 -4.06 10.70
N TRP A 194 -13.24 -4.06 10.25
CA TRP A 194 -12.82 -4.57 8.92
C TRP A 194 -11.92 -5.80 9.01
N THR A 195 -11.80 -6.40 10.20
CA THR A 195 -10.96 -7.58 10.41
C THR A 195 -11.84 -8.83 10.45
N VAL A 196 -11.59 -9.78 9.54
CA VAL A 196 -12.26 -11.09 9.56
C VAL A 196 -11.57 -12.00 10.58
N THR A 197 -12.31 -12.60 11.50
CA THR A 197 -11.75 -13.51 12.51
C THR A 197 -11.66 -14.96 12.00
N PRO A 198 -10.80 -15.81 12.60
CA PRO A 198 -10.74 -17.23 12.26
C PRO A 198 -12.08 -17.96 12.39
N GLU A 199 -12.90 -17.59 13.38
CA GLU A 199 -14.24 -18.15 13.58
C GLU A 199 -15.18 -17.78 12.45
N GLN A 200 -15.13 -16.52 11.97
CA GLN A 200 -15.93 -16.08 10.82
C GLN A 200 -15.53 -16.81 9.53
N LEU A 201 -14.26 -17.22 9.40
CA LEU A 201 -13.78 -18.03 8.28
C LEU A 201 -14.22 -19.50 8.35
N GLN A 202 -14.97 -19.92 9.35
CA GLN A 202 -15.61 -21.25 9.33
C GLN A 202 -16.85 -21.26 8.42
N ASP A 203 -17.47 -20.10 8.19
CA ASP A 203 -18.62 -19.95 7.30
C ASP A 203 -18.18 -19.86 5.83
N GLU A 204 -18.84 -20.62 4.95
CA GLU A 204 -18.47 -20.71 3.54
C GLU A 204 -18.64 -19.38 2.80
N ASN A 205 -19.72 -18.64 3.05
CA ASN A 205 -19.97 -17.36 2.39
C ASN A 205 -18.90 -16.32 2.77
N ASN A 206 -18.50 -16.30 4.05
CA ASN A 206 -17.40 -15.45 4.51
C ASN A 206 -16.07 -15.83 3.86
N ARG A 207 -15.77 -17.13 3.72
CA ARG A 207 -14.55 -17.60 3.03
C ARG A 207 -14.54 -17.20 1.56
N LEU A 208 -15.65 -17.38 0.85
CA LEU A 208 -15.77 -16.98 -0.55
C LEU A 208 -15.58 -15.46 -0.71
N SER A 209 -16.20 -14.67 0.17
CA SER A 209 -16.05 -13.21 0.18
C SER A 209 -14.61 -12.78 0.48
N TYR A 210 -13.97 -13.42 1.46
CA TYR A 210 -12.57 -13.18 1.82
C TYR A 210 -11.62 -13.54 0.67
N ALA A 211 -11.88 -14.64 -0.04
CA ALA A 211 -11.10 -15.04 -1.21
C ALA A 211 -11.22 -14.02 -2.35
N ALA A 212 -12.43 -13.52 -2.63
CA ALA A 212 -12.67 -12.47 -3.62
C ALA A 212 -11.95 -11.16 -3.25
N GLY A 213 -12.08 -10.71 -2.00
CA GLY A 213 -11.37 -9.52 -1.51
C GLY A 213 -9.84 -9.67 -1.56
N SER A 214 -9.33 -10.86 -1.24
CA SER A 214 -7.90 -11.18 -1.35
C SER A 214 -7.39 -11.16 -2.79
N ALA A 215 -8.21 -11.59 -3.75
CA ALA A 215 -7.88 -11.49 -5.17
C ALA A 215 -7.76 -10.03 -5.62
N LEU A 216 -8.76 -9.20 -5.29
CA LEU A 216 -8.70 -7.75 -5.55
C LEU A 216 -7.51 -7.07 -4.88
N GLY A 217 -7.17 -7.49 -3.65
CA GLY A 217 -5.98 -7.00 -2.95
C GLY A 217 -4.67 -7.35 -3.66
N ARG A 218 -4.58 -8.54 -4.26
CA ARG A 218 -3.44 -8.91 -5.11
C ARG A 218 -3.36 -8.05 -6.36
N ASP A 219 -4.49 -7.75 -7.01
CA ASP A 219 -4.51 -6.88 -8.20
C ASP A 219 -4.04 -5.46 -7.86
N ILE A 220 -4.49 -4.91 -6.72
CA ILE A 220 -4.01 -3.63 -6.20
C ILE A 220 -2.50 -3.67 -5.94
N GLN A 221 -2.01 -4.73 -5.31
CA GLN A 221 -0.58 -4.90 -5.02
C GLN A 221 0.25 -4.98 -6.31
N THR A 222 -0.23 -5.68 -7.34
CA THR A 222 0.40 -5.74 -8.66
C THR A 222 0.49 -4.35 -9.27
N MET A 223 -0.63 -3.62 -9.35
CA MET A 223 -0.67 -2.25 -9.89
C MET A 223 0.29 -1.31 -9.14
N LEU A 224 0.36 -1.41 -7.81
CA LEU A 224 1.27 -0.62 -6.99
C LEU A 224 2.74 -0.92 -7.32
N THR A 225 3.07 -2.21 -7.46
CA THR A 225 4.43 -2.67 -7.71
C THR A 225 4.90 -2.26 -9.11
N GLU A 226 4.02 -2.33 -10.11
CA GLU A 226 4.29 -1.85 -11.47
C GLU A 226 4.50 -0.33 -11.53
N ARG A 227 3.58 0.45 -10.94
CA ARG A 227 3.72 1.91 -10.90
C ARG A 227 5.02 2.31 -10.19
N GLN A 228 5.35 1.64 -9.10
CA GLN A 228 6.59 1.87 -8.38
C GLN A 228 7.83 1.50 -9.21
N SER A 229 7.79 0.42 -10.01
CA SER A 229 8.91 0.03 -10.88
C SER A 229 9.14 1.01 -12.03
N TRP A 230 8.10 1.76 -12.45
CA TRP A 230 8.22 2.87 -13.40
C TRP A 230 8.58 4.20 -12.74
N GLY A 231 8.81 4.23 -11.43
CA GLY A 231 9.13 5.45 -10.67
C GLY A 231 7.93 6.35 -10.40
N VAL A 232 6.69 5.83 -10.49
CA VAL A 232 5.47 6.56 -10.15
C VAL A 232 5.15 6.31 -8.68
N PRO A 233 5.28 7.33 -7.80
CA PRO A 233 4.98 7.16 -6.39
C PRO A 233 3.48 6.95 -6.18
N VAL A 234 3.12 5.97 -5.35
CA VAL A 234 1.73 5.74 -4.94
C VAL A 234 1.66 5.73 -3.41
N ASP A 235 0.83 6.62 -2.85
CA ASP A 235 0.54 6.61 -1.41
C ASP A 235 -0.45 5.48 -1.10
N ARG A 236 0.06 4.40 -0.50
CA ARG A 236 -0.74 3.19 -0.19
C ARG A 236 -1.91 3.50 0.74
N ARG A 237 -1.71 4.40 1.70
CA ARG A 237 -2.74 4.74 2.70
C ARG A 237 -3.93 5.44 2.05
N SER A 238 -3.67 6.44 1.21
CA SER A 238 -4.69 7.16 0.45
C SER A 238 -5.37 6.26 -0.58
N LEU A 239 -4.64 5.36 -1.24
CA LEU A 239 -5.22 4.39 -2.17
C LEU A 239 -6.23 3.49 -1.45
N LEU A 240 -5.83 2.86 -0.34
CA LEU A 240 -6.70 1.96 0.43
C LEU A 240 -7.87 2.71 1.07
N ALA A 241 -7.67 3.94 1.54
CA ALA A 241 -8.74 4.80 2.02
C ALA A 241 -9.77 5.09 0.90
N GLY A 242 -9.32 5.36 -0.33
CA GLY A 242 -10.21 5.56 -1.48
C GLY A 242 -11.06 4.33 -1.81
N VAL A 243 -10.47 3.12 -1.75
CA VAL A 243 -11.20 1.86 -1.95
C VAL A 243 -12.29 1.68 -0.87
N LEU A 244 -11.94 1.88 0.40
CA LEU A 244 -12.90 1.74 1.52
C LEU A 244 -13.99 2.81 1.47
N ASP A 245 -13.64 4.06 1.18
CA ASP A 245 -14.60 5.17 1.09
C ASP A 245 -15.57 4.93 -0.09
N ASN A 246 -15.10 4.42 -1.23
CA ASN A 246 -15.99 4.04 -2.35
C ASN A 246 -16.94 2.90 -1.97
N LEU A 247 -16.44 1.81 -1.37
CA LEU A 247 -17.25 0.66 -0.94
C LEU A 247 -18.32 1.05 0.11
N THR A 248 -18.05 2.08 0.90
CA THR A 248 -18.97 2.55 1.97
C THR A 248 -19.80 3.77 1.58
N GLY A 249 -19.67 4.27 0.35
CA GLY A 249 -20.37 5.48 -0.11
C GLY A 249 -19.96 6.76 0.62
N ARG A 250 -18.71 6.83 1.09
CA ARG A 250 -18.12 7.95 1.85
C ARG A 250 -17.01 8.67 1.08
N GLU A 251 -17.05 8.61 -0.25
CA GLU A 251 -16.08 9.26 -1.11
C GLU A 251 -15.90 10.75 -0.74
N ARG A 252 -14.63 11.17 -0.67
CA ARG A 252 -14.25 12.50 -0.20
C ARG A 252 -14.17 13.54 -1.31
N LEU A 253 -14.23 13.10 -2.56
CA LEU A 253 -14.08 13.94 -3.76
C LEU A 253 -15.32 13.78 -4.65
N PRO A 254 -15.76 14.85 -5.34
CA PRO A 254 -16.82 14.75 -6.35
C PRO A 254 -16.41 13.83 -7.50
N GLN A 255 -17.38 13.11 -8.08
CA GLN A 255 -17.13 12.14 -9.16
C GLN A 255 -16.37 12.75 -10.36
N GLN A 256 -16.70 13.99 -10.75
CA GLN A 256 -16.02 14.67 -11.85
C GLN A 256 -14.54 14.92 -11.57
N GLU A 257 -14.21 15.27 -10.33
CA GLU A 257 -12.82 15.46 -9.90
C GLU A 257 -12.07 14.13 -9.84
N LEU A 258 -12.71 13.07 -9.33
CA LEU A 258 -12.16 11.71 -9.35
C LEU A 258 -11.79 11.27 -10.77
N ASN A 259 -12.70 11.42 -11.72
CA ASN A 259 -12.47 11.04 -13.12
C ASN A 259 -11.28 11.80 -13.72
N ALA A 260 -11.19 13.12 -13.46
CA ALA A 260 -10.08 13.95 -13.94
C ALA A 260 -8.74 13.56 -13.31
N LEU A 261 -8.72 13.25 -12.00
CA LEU A 261 -7.53 12.79 -11.30
C LEU A 261 -7.07 11.41 -11.75
N MET A 262 -8.01 10.50 -12.04
CA MET A 262 -7.72 9.19 -12.61
C MET A 262 -7.07 9.32 -13.98
N ALA A 263 -7.65 10.12 -14.89
CA ALA A 263 -7.05 10.36 -16.21
C ALA A 263 -5.62 10.93 -16.11
N LYS A 264 -5.39 11.88 -15.19
CA LYS A 264 -4.06 12.44 -14.92
C LYS A 264 -3.10 11.41 -14.34
N ALA A 265 -3.58 10.50 -13.49
CA ALA A 265 -2.76 9.42 -12.93
C ALA A 265 -2.36 8.42 -14.02
N ASP A 266 -3.27 8.09 -14.92
CA ASP A 266 -3.04 7.17 -16.04
C ASP A 266 -2.09 7.77 -17.08
N GLU A 267 -2.23 9.06 -17.40
CA GLU A 267 -1.28 9.78 -18.26
C GLU A 267 0.14 9.74 -17.67
N LYS A 268 0.29 10.04 -16.38
CA LYS A 268 1.59 9.98 -15.68
C LYS A 268 2.18 8.57 -15.69
N ALA A 269 1.35 7.56 -15.43
CA ALA A 269 1.79 6.16 -15.45
C ALA A 269 2.19 5.72 -16.85
N GLY A 270 1.41 6.09 -17.88
CA GLY A 270 1.70 5.82 -19.28
C GLY A 270 3.02 6.46 -19.72
N ALA A 271 3.21 7.75 -19.45
CA ALA A 271 4.45 8.45 -19.78
C ALA A 271 5.68 7.87 -19.04
N ALA A 272 5.52 7.45 -17.79
CA ALA A 272 6.59 6.80 -17.04
C ALA A 272 6.93 5.42 -17.63
N ARG A 273 5.93 4.59 -17.94
CA ARG A 273 6.09 3.30 -18.60
C ARG A 273 6.80 3.45 -19.94
N GLU A 274 6.36 4.41 -20.77
CA GLU A 274 6.95 4.66 -22.09
C GLU A 274 8.43 5.03 -22.00
N ARG A 275 8.83 5.85 -21.02
CA ARG A 275 10.24 6.20 -20.80
C ARG A 275 11.09 4.96 -20.48
N ILE A 276 10.59 4.07 -19.62
CA ILE A 276 11.28 2.83 -19.27
C ILE A 276 11.41 1.92 -20.49
N VAL A 277 10.33 1.73 -21.24
CA VAL A 277 10.33 0.91 -22.47
C VAL A 277 11.30 1.48 -23.50
N ASN A 278 11.25 2.79 -23.78
CA ASN A 278 12.14 3.43 -24.75
C ASN A 278 13.61 3.37 -24.32
N ALA A 279 13.90 3.52 -23.03
CA ALA A 279 15.26 3.37 -22.50
C ALA A 279 15.76 1.93 -22.63
N GLN A 280 14.91 0.95 -22.33
CA GLN A 280 15.24 -0.47 -22.47
C GLN A 280 15.48 -0.85 -23.93
N GLN A 281 14.59 -0.48 -24.85
CA GLN A 281 14.75 -0.78 -26.27
C GLN A 281 16.06 -0.20 -26.87
N ARG A 282 16.49 0.98 -26.43
CA ARG A 282 17.79 1.53 -26.86
C ARG A 282 18.95 0.67 -26.37
N ARG A 283 18.92 0.23 -25.11
CA ARG A 283 19.94 -0.68 -24.55
C ARG A 283 19.94 -2.02 -25.27
N ASP A 284 18.75 -2.58 -25.50
CA ASP A 284 18.58 -3.85 -26.20
C ASP A 284 19.16 -3.81 -27.61
N ARG A 285 18.84 -2.78 -28.41
CA ARG A 285 19.38 -2.63 -29.76
C ARG A 285 20.91 -2.53 -29.74
N ALA A 286 21.47 -1.76 -28.80
CA ALA A 286 22.92 -1.65 -28.64
C ALA A 286 23.56 -2.99 -28.26
N TYR A 287 22.95 -3.73 -27.31
CA TYR A 287 23.42 -5.03 -26.88
C TYR A 287 23.39 -6.05 -28.02
N VAL A 288 22.28 -6.16 -28.76
CA VAL A 288 22.16 -7.05 -29.92
C VAL A 288 23.19 -6.71 -30.99
N ALA A 289 23.39 -5.42 -31.30
CA ALA A 289 24.38 -4.98 -32.29
C ALA A 289 25.83 -5.28 -31.88
N GLN A 290 26.12 -5.29 -30.57
CA GLN A 290 27.42 -5.67 -30.05
C GLN A 290 27.58 -7.19 -30.01
N PHE A 291 26.56 -7.92 -29.54
CA PHE A 291 26.57 -9.37 -29.43
C PHE A 291 26.71 -10.02 -30.79
N SER A 292 25.94 -9.58 -31.80
CA SER A 292 25.98 -10.14 -33.15
C SER A 292 27.35 -10.05 -33.84
N LYS A 293 28.23 -9.16 -33.39
CA LYS A 293 29.59 -8.99 -33.91
C LYS A 293 30.64 -9.84 -33.18
N ARG A 294 30.28 -10.52 -32.09
CA ARG A 294 31.25 -11.33 -31.33
C ARG A 294 31.62 -12.59 -32.12
N PRO A 295 32.86 -13.09 -32.00
CA PRO A 295 33.27 -14.35 -32.63
C PRO A 295 32.36 -15.51 -32.22
N GLY A 296 32.04 -16.38 -33.18
CA GLY A 296 31.20 -17.56 -32.95
C GLY A 296 29.70 -17.27 -32.80
N VAL A 297 29.27 -16.01 -32.88
CA VAL A 297 27.85 -15.67 -32.84
C VAL A 297 27.19 -15.91 -34.20
N GLN A 298 26.03 -16.57 -34.17
CA GLN A 298 25.22 -16.90 -35.33
C GLN A 298 23.78 -16.42 -35.14
N ARG A 299 23.08 -16.21 -36.25
CA ARG A 299 21.64 -15.92 -36.24
C ARG A 299 20.87 -17.19 -36.57
N SER A 300 19.95 -17.56 -35.68
CA SER A 300 19.02 -18.66 -35.90
C SER A 300 17.99 -18.29 -36.98
N PRO A 301 17.52 -19.25 -37.80
CA PRO A 301 16.36 -19.08 -38.67
C PRO A 301 15.10 -18.62 -37.93
N THR A 302 14.93 -19.04 -36.67
CA THR A 302 13.82 -18.63 -35.79
C THR A 302 13.94 -17.17 -35.36
N GLY A 303 15.12 -16.56 -35.48
CA GLY A 303 15.30 -15.10 -35.40
C GLY A 303 16.08 -14.59 -34.20
N PHE A 304 16.46 -15.46 -33.26
CA PHE A 304 17.37 -15.11 -32.15
C PHE A 304 18.84 -15.19 -32.57
N TRP A 305 19.72 -14.56 -31.78
CA TRP A 305 21.17 -14.70 -31.92
C TRP A 305 21.71 -15.65 -30.87
N TYR A 306 22.72 -16.43 -31.18
CA TYR A 306 23.33 -17.33 -30.20
C TYR A 306 24.82 -17.49 -30.40
N ARG A 307 25.51 -17.95 -29.34
CA ARG A 307 26.90 -18.41 -29.36
C ARG A 307 26.96 -19.71 -28.57
N VAL A 308 27.48 -20.76 -29.17
CA VAL A 308 27.86 -21.98 -28.44
C VAL A 308 29.09 -21.65 -27.60
N ASP A 309 28.95 -21.70 -26.28
CA ASP A 309 30.04 -21.40 -25.34
C ASP A 309 30.88 -22.66 -25.09
N TYR A 310 30.23 -23.81 -24.99
CA TYR A 310 30.85 -25.12 -24.96
C TYR A 310 30.00 -26.12 -25.74
N ALA A 311 30.60 -26.80 -26.73
CA ALA A 311 29.84 -27.72 -27.58
C ALA A 311 29.31 -28.94 -26.80
N GLY A 312 30.01 -29.36 -25.74
CA GLY A 312 29.70 -30.58 -24.99
C GLY A 312 30.53 -31.80 -25.42
N ASP A 313 30.50 -32.83 -24.59
CA ASP A 313 31.45 -33.96 -24.65
C ASP A 313 30.98 -35.08 -25.59
N ARG A 314 29.70 -35.45 -25.48
CA ARG A 314 29.13 -36.68 -26.07
C ARG A 314 27.82 -36.39 -26.78
N ALA A 315 27.57 -37.07 -27.89
CA ALA A 315 26.31 -36.90 -28.61
C ALA A 315 25.13 -37.25 -27.69
N LEU A 316 24.08 -36.42 -27.73
CA LEU A 316 22.85 -36.71 -27.02
C LEU A 316 22.16 -37.92 -27.67
N PRO A 317 21.74 -38.94 -26.89
CA PRO A 317 20.90 -40.00 -27.41
C PRO A 317 19.60 -39.44 -27.99
N GLN A 318 19.07 -40.06 -29.06
CA GLN A 318 17.91 -39.55 -29.80
C GLN A 318 16.65 -39.39 -28.92
N ASP A 319 16.45 -40.32 -27.98
CA ASP A 319 15.31 -40.32 -27.06
C ASP A 319 15.69 -39.89 -25.63
N ALA A 320 16.83 -39.20 -25.47
CA ALA A 320 17.34 -38.83 -24.15
C ALA A 320 16.36 -37.93 -23.38
N VAL A 321 16.27 -38.17 -22.08
CA VAL A 321 15.81 -37.18 -21.12
C VAL A 321 17.00 -36.27 -20.81
N ILE A 322 16.82 -34.97 -21.04
CA ILE A 322 17.85 -33.94 -20.94
C ILE A 322 17.55 -33.09 -19.72
N ASP A 323 18.55 -32.95 -18.86
CA ASP A 323 18.53 -32.11 -17.68
C ASP A 323 19.15 -30.76 -18.04
N VAL A 324 18.37 -29.69 -17.96
CA VAL A 324 18.79 -28.35 -18.36
C VAL A 324 18.69 -27.37 -17.20
N VAL A 325 19.71 -26.52 -17.09
CA VAL A 325 19.67 -25.32 -16.25
C VAL A 325 19.77 -24.08 -17.13
N VAL A 326 19.00 -23.05 -16.78
CA VAL A 326 18.99 -21.76 -17.48
C VAL A 326 19.17 -20.62 -16.50
N LYS A 327 19.97 -19.64 -16.91
CA LYS A 327 20.05 -18.32 -16.29
C LYS A 327 19.47 -17.28 -17.25
N GLU A 328 18.45 -16.59 -16.78
CA GLU A 328 17.71 -15.58 -17.53
C GLU A 328 18.11 -14.18 -17.07
N LYS A 329 18.48 -13.32 -17.99
CA LYS A 329 18.91 -11.94 -17.71
C LYS A 329 18.31 -10.95 -18.70
N LEU A 330 18.18 -9.70 -18.25
CA LEU A 330 18.01 -8.56 -19.15
C LEU A 330 19.36 -8.19 -19.77
N THR A 331 19.33 -7.42 -20.86
CA THR A 331 20.53 -6.92 -21.55
C THR A 331 21.39 -5.97 -20.71
N ASP A 332 20.86 -5.44 -19.62
CA ASP A 332 21.61 -4.65 -18.63
C ASP A 332 22.31 -5.50 -17.55
N GLY A 333 22.17 -6.82 -17.61
CA GLY A 333 22.75 -7.76 -16.66
C GLY A 333 21.87 -8.11 -15.47
N THR A 334 20.70 -7.48 -15.32
CA THR A 334 19.73 -7.83 -14.27
C THR A 334 19.32 -9.28 -14.41
N VAL A 335 19.64 -10.09 -13.40
CA VAL A 335 19.26 -11.51 -13.34
C VAL A 335 17.79 -11.60 -12.97
N ILE A 336 16.99 -12.17 -13.87
CA ILE A 336 15.56 -12.44 -13.65
C ILE A 336 15.41 -13.77 -12.93
N GLN A 337 16.19 -14.75 -13.36
CA GLN A 337 16.26 -16.05 -12.74
C GLN A 337 17.61 -16.72 -12.97
N ASP A 338 18.00 -17.54 -12.01
CA ASP A 338 19.15 -18.43 -12.11
C ASP A 338 18.73 -19.80 -11.56
N MET A 339 18.56 -20.80 -12.42
CA MET A 339 18.18 -22.15 -12.00
C MET A 339 19.30 -22.85 -11.23
N ASP A 340 20.55 -22.65 -11.64
CA ASP A 340 21.75 -23.27 -11.07
C ASP A 340 21.93 -22.82 -9.61
N LEU A 341 21.83 -21.51 -9.34
CA LEU A 341 21.90 -20.97 -7.98
C LEU A 341 20.76 -21.43 -7.06
N ASN A 342 19.63 -21.85 -7.62
CA ASN A 342 18.46 -22.29 -6.85
C ASN A 342 18.35 -23.82 -6.79
N GLY A 343 19.34 -24.57 -7.29
CA GLY A 343 19.32 -26.03 -7.34
C GLY A 343 18.14 -26.60 -8.14
N LYS A 344 17.62 -25.84 -9.11
CA LYS A 344 16.50 -26.24 -9.97
C LYS A 344 17.05 -26.78 -11.28
N VAL A 345 16.51 -27.89 -11.74
CA VAL A 345 16.81 -28.51 -13.04
C VAL A 345 15.50 -28.82 -13.75
N LEU A 346 15.46 -28.66 -15.07
CA LEU A 346 14.32 -29.08 -15.89
C LEU A 346 14.70 -30.33 -16.67
N SER A 347 14.03 -31.44 -16.38
CA SER A 347 14.28 -32.75 -16.97
C SER A 347 13.16 -33.13 -17.93
N LEU A 348 13.41 -33.10 -19.24
CA LEU A 348 12.41 -33.41 -20.27
C LEU A 348 13.06 -34.17 -21.45
N PRO A 349 12.29 -34.96 -22.22
CA PRO A 349 12.74 -35.34 -23.57
C PRO A 349 12.88 -34.09 -24.44
N LEU A 350 13.71 -34.15 -25.49
CA LEU A 350 13.96 -33.01 -26.38
C LEU A 350 12.66 -32.42 -26.97
N SER A 351 11.68 -33.28 -27.30
CA SER A 351 10.37 -32.88 -27.81
C SER A 351 9.50 -32.14 -26.79
N GLY A 352 9.79 -32.26 -25.50
CA GLY A 352 9.09 -31.58 -24.41
C GLY A 352 9.50 -30.12 -24.23
N PHE A 353 10.67 -29.71 -24.71
CA PHE A 353 11.13 -28.32 -24.60
C PHE A 353 10.37 -27.39 -25.57
N PRO A 354 10.14 -26.11 -25.19
CA PRO A 354 9.61 -25.10 -26.10
C PRO A 354 10.48 -24.94 -27.36
N PRO A 355 9.91 -24.58 -28.53
CA PRO A 355 10.63 -24.57 -29.81
C PRO A 355 11.97 -23.83 -29.79
N LEU A 356 12.00 -22.63 -29.17
CA LEU A 356 13.21 -21.83 -28.99
C LEU A 356 14.34 -22.60 -28.30
N PHE A 357 14.03 -23.22 -27.16
CA PHE A 357 15.02 -23.97 -26.37
C PHE A 357 15.37 -25.31 -27.02
N ARG A 358 14.42 -25.95 -27.68
CA ARG A 358 14.65 -27.18 -28.45
C ARG A 358 15.68 -26.97 -29.55
N GLU A 359 15.55 -25.87 -30.31
CA GLU A 359 16.54 -25.50 -31.32
C GLU A 359 17.91 -25.25 -30.69
N ALA A 360 17.97 -24.50 -29.60
CA ALA A 360 19.21 -24.21 -28.88
C ALA A 360 19.93 -25.47 -28.38
N ILE A 361 19.18 -26.40 -27.77
CA ILE A 361 19.69 -27.70 -27.31
C ILE A 361 20.17 -28.54 -28.50
N GLY A 362 19.52 -28.44 -29.65
CA GLY A 362 19.93 -29.11 -30.89
C GLY A 362 21.31 -28.71 -31.40
N HIS A 363 21.86 -27.57 -30.95
CA HIS A 363 23.23 -27.15 -31.25
C HIS A 363 24.28 -27.72 -30.27
N LEU A 364 23.85 -28.46 -29.24
CA LEU A 364 24.69 -28.91 -28.14
C LEU A 364 24.82 -30.44 -28.08
N ARG A 365 25.86 -30.85 -27.37
CA ARG A 365 26.15 -32.21 -26.91
C ARG A 365 26.01 -32.24 -25.39
N ASP A 366 26.10 -33.42 -24.79
CA ASP A 366 26.06 -33.61 -23.33
C ASP A 366 27.03 -32.66 -22.62
N HIS A 367 26.60 -32.05 -21.51
CA HIS A 367 27.29 -30.94 -20.79
C HIS A 367 27.52 -29.64 -21.57
N GLY A 368 27.00 -29.52 -22.80
CA GLY A 368 27.15 -28.33 -23.63
C GLY A 368 26.47 -27.10 -23.02
N SER A 369 26.93 -25.92 -23.44
CA SER A 369 26.34 -24.63 -23.05
C SER A 369 26.30 -23.63 -24.21
N ILE A 370 25.27 -22.80 -24.19
CA ILE A 370 24.96 -21.83 -25.24
C ILE A 370 24.40 -20.54 -24.61
N THR A 371 24.87 -19.40 -25.09
CA THR A 371 24.29 -18.10 -24.78
C THR A 371 23.39 -17.67 -25.93
N MET A 372 22.14 -17.31 -25.63
CA MET A 372 21.17 -16.81 -26.60
C MET A 372 20.75 -15.38 -26.27
N VAL A 373 20.51 -14.58 -27.30
CA VAL A 373 19.94 -13.24 -27.23
C VAL A 373 18.64 -13.24 -28.03
N VAL A 374 17.55 -13.17 -27.31
CA VAL A 374 16.21 -13.52 -27.81
C VAL A 374 15.35 -12.26 -27.86
N PRO A 375 14.85 -11.88 -29.05
CA PRO A 375 14.00 -10.70 -29.19
C PRO A 375 12.67 -10.88 -28.46
N PRO A 376 11.98 -9.79 -28.10
CA PRO A 376 10.76 -9.85 -27.30
C PRO A 376 9.66 -10.73 -27.90
N ALA A 377 9.54 -10.77 -29.24
CA ALA A 377 8.56 -11.61 -29.94
C ALA A 377 8.75 -13.13 -29.71
N LEU A 378 9.95 -13.55 -29.28
CA LEU A 378 10.28 -14.93 -28.94
C LEU A 378 10.51 -15.10 -27.42
N ALA A 379 10.09 -14.11 -26.62
CA ALA A 379 10.27 -14.11 -25.16
C ALA A 379 8.97 -13.64 -24.48
N TYR A 380 8.97 -12.49 -23.79
CA TYR A 380 7.82 -12.00 -23.01
C TYR A 380 6.94 -10.98 -23.76
N GLY A 381 7.23 -10.68 -25.02
CA GLY A 381 6.41 -9.83 -25.88
C GLY A 381 6.16 -8.40 -25.37
N GLU A 382 5.06 -7.81 -25.84
CA GLU A 382 4.64 -6.45 -25.51
C GLU A 382 4.15 -6.30 -24.06
N THR A 383 3.74 -7.39 -23.44
CA THR A 383 3.26 -7.39 -22.05
C THR A 383 4.43 -7.39 -21.07
N GLY A 384 5.50 -8.13 -21.38
CA GLY A 384 6.57 -8.41 -20.43
C GLY A 384 6.14 -9.39 -19.35
N TYR A 385 6.87 -9.42 -18.23
CA TYR A 385 6.51 -10.16 -17.02
C TYR A 385 6.73 -9.25 -15.78
N PRO A 386 5.83 -8.29 -15.55
CA PRO A 386 6.00 -7.32 -14.47
C PRO A 386 5.99 -7.96 -13.07
N PRO A 387 6.74 -7.40 -12.10
CA PRO A 387 7.64 -6.25 -12.24
C PRO A 387 9.04 -6.63 -12.76
N LYS A 388 9.31 -7.90 -13.05
CA LYS A 388 10.65 -8.44 -13.30
C LYS A 388 11.15 -8.15 -14.72
N VAL A 389 10.31 -8.40 -15.73
CA VAL A 389 10.66 -8.22 -17.15
C VAL A 389 9.83 -7.09 -17.73
N PRO A 390 10.47 -6.01 -18.22
CA PRO A 390 9.75 -4.92 -18.88
C PRO A 390 9.06 -5.37 -20.18
N PRO A 391 8.00 -4.65 -20.60
CA PRO A 391 7.44 -4.74 -21.95
C PRO A 391 8.51 -4.64 -23.03
N ASN A 392 8.42 -5.46 -24.07
CA ASN A 392 9.31 -5.46 -25.23
C ASN A 392 10.80 -5.66 -24.90
N ALA A 393 11.12 -6.28 -23.77
CA ALA A 393 12.49 -6.57 -23.38
C ALA A 393 13.09 -7.70 -24.21
N THR A 394 14.32 -7.49 -24.69
CA THR A 394 15.18 -8.54 -25.22
C THR A 394 15.79 -9.32 -24.06
N MET A 395 15.71 -10.64 -24.13
CA MET A 395 16.21 -11.53 -23.09
C MET A 395 17.57 -12.11 -23.46
N VAL A 396 18.41 -12.34 -22.45
CA VAL A 396 19.64 -13.10 -22.57
C VAL A 396 19.49 -14.38 -21.76
N TYR A 397 19.65 -15.52 -22.42
CA TYR A 397 19.59 -16.84 -21.79
C TYR A 397 20.96 -17.48 -21.85
N GLU A 398 21.47 -17.92 -20.70
CA GLU A 398 22.62 -18.82 -20.61
C GLU A 398 22.08 -20.20 -20.28
N LEU A 399 22.08 -21.09 -21.27
CA LEU A 399 21.58 -22.46 -21.15
C LEU A 399 22.75 -23.43 -21.04
N ARG A 400 22.65 -24.38 -20.11
CA ARG A 400 23.59 -25.50 -19.96
C ARG A 400 22.82 -26.80 -19.82
N ILE A 401 23.28 -27.83 -20.52
CA ILE A 401 22.87 -29.20 -20.26
C ILE A 401 23.64 -29.66 -19.02
N ASP A 402 22.94 -30.00 -17.94
CA ASP A 402 23.57 -30.51 -16.73
C ASP A 402 23.89 -32.00 -16.87
N ASN A 403 22.98 -32.76 -17.48
CA ASN A 403 23.15 -34.19 -17.75
C ASN A 403 22.19 -34.65 -18.86
N SER A 404 22.43 -35.85 -19.39
CA SER A 404 21.50 -36.55 -20.26
C SER A 404 21.47 -38.04 -19.96
N ARG A 405 20.29 -38.65 -20.03
CA ARG A 405 20.09 -40.08 -19.78
C ARG A 405 19.18 -40.72 -20.82
N ALA A 406 19.45 -41.98 -21.15
CA ALA A 406 18.51 -42.77 -21.93
C ALA A 406 17.18 -42.88 -21.17
N PRO A 407 16.04 -42.93 -21.89
CA PRO A 407 14.75 -43.11 -21.25
C PRO A 407 14.76 -44.47 -20.52
N GLN A 408 14.33 -44.48 -19.24
CA GLN A 408 14.10 -45.75 -18.56
C GLN A 408 12.96 -46.47 -19.28
N PRO A 409 13.09 -47.76 -19.65
CA PRO A 409 11.95 -48.52 -20.11
C PRO A 409 10.88 -48.46 -19.03
N ALA A 410 9.63 -48.19 -19.43
CA ALA A 410 8.50 -48.28 -18.53
C ALA A 410 8.54 -49.68 -17.89
N ALA A 411 8.50 -49.74 -16.56
CA ALA A 411 8.28 -51.01 -15.90
C ALA A 411 6.92 -51.52 -16.38
N ASP A 412 6.92 -52.66 -17.08
CA ASP A 412 5.70 -53.38 -17.40
C ASP A 412 5.09 -53.84 -16.06
N ASP A 413 4.01 -53.17 -15.62
CA ASP A 413 3.12 -53.59 -14.53
C ASP A 413 1.84 -54.23 -15.09
#